data_AF-A0A916ZV21-F1
#
_entry.id   AF-A0A916ZV21-F1
#
_cell.length_a   1.000
_cell.length_b   1.000
_cell.length_c   1.000
_cell.angle_alpha   90.00
_cell.angle_beta   90.00
_cell.angle_gamma   90.00
#
_symmetry.space_group_name_H-M   'P 1'
#
loop_
_entity.id
_entity.type
_entity.pdbx_description
1 polymer ?
#
loop_
_entity_poly.entity_id
_entity_poly.type
_entity_poly.pdbx_seq_one_letter_code
_entity_poly.pdbx_strand_id
1 'polypeptide(L)'
;MDIGSTSIGWWLYETDGDGTSSRIIGVIDGGVRIFSDGRDPKSKASLAVDRRAARAMRRRRDRYLRRRATLMKVLAKTGLMPSDPREAKALEVLDPYKLRAKGLDESLPLTHFGRALLHLNQRRGFKSNRKADRGDNESGKIKDATQRLDWAMHHAKARTYGEFLHVRRQTATDPRHVPTVRTRLSVASRGGPDAKEEAGYDFYPERRHLEQEFHTLWAAQARFYPDLTDDLRDLVFEKIFYQRPLKEPKIGLCLFTSEERLTCLYQGIPEGSRTQSRLVA
;
A
#
# COMPACT_ATOMS: atom_id res chain seq x y z
N MET A 1 -46.42 -0.58 8.26
CA MET A 1 -45.34 -0.95 7.32
C MET A 1 -44.21 -1.57 8.13
N ASP A 2 -43.68 -2.70 7.67
CA ASP A 2 -42.57 -3.43 8.26
C ASP A 2 -41.41 -3.49 7.26
N ILE A 3 -40.20 -3.07 7.67
CA ILE A 3 -39.04 -2.92 6.80
C ILE A 3 -37.94 -3.87 7.25
N GLY A 4 -37.76 -4.95 6.51
CA GLY A 4 -36.65 -5.88 6.64
C GLY A 4 -35.46 -5.52 5.75
N SER A 5 -34.35 -6.24 5.90
CA SER A 5 -33.15 -6.06 5.07
C SER A 5 -33.34 -6.45 3.60
N THR A 6 -34.35 -7.28 3.31
CA THR A 6 -34.65 -7.84 1.97
C THR A 6 -36.15 -7.87 1.65
N SER A 7 -36.98 -7.25 2.50
CA SER A 7 -38.43 -7.26 2.34
C SER A 7 -39.05 -5.98 2.89
N ILE A 8 -40.13 -5.51 2.27
CA ILE A 8 -40.99 -4.47 2.82
C ILE A 8 -42.42 -5.04 2.85
N GLY A 9 -42.93 -5.28 4.06
CA GLY A 9 -44.33 -5.64 4.29
C GLY A 9 -45.16 -4.39 4.50
N TRP A 10 -46.32 -4.30 3.86
CA TRP A 10 -47.24 -3.18 4.05
C TRP A 10 -48.68 -3.66 4.07
N TRP A 11 -49.51 -2.92 4.81
CA TRP A 11 -50.94 -3.14 4.97
C TRP A 11 -51.61 -1.78 5.02
N LEU A 12 -52.75 -1.68 4.35
CA LEU A 12 -53.61 -0.53 4.30
C LEU A 12 -54.95 -0.92 4.93
N TYR A 13 -55.28 -0.23 6.01
CA TYR A 13 -56.51 -0.44 6.77
C TYR A 13 -57.46 0.74 6.55
N GLU A 14 -58.75 0.44 6.50
CA GLU A 14 -59.81 1.43 6.57
C GLU A 14 -60.15 1.72 8.04
N THR A 15 -60.35 2.99 8.39
CA THR A 15 -60.66 3.43 9.76
C THR A 15 -61.97 4.20 9.82
N ASP A 16 -62.66 4.12 10.97
CA ASP A 16 -63.95 4.80 11.21
C ASP A 16 -63.85 6.33 11.43
N GLY A 17 -62.64 6.88 11.43
CA GLY A 17 -62.37 8.31 11.54
C GLY A 17 -60.89 8.64 11.46
N ASP A 18 -60.55 9.91 11.69
CA ASP A 18 -59.17 10.42 11.64
C ASP A 18 -58.50 10.43 13.02
N GLY A 19 -57.24 9.99 13.08
CA GLY A 19 -56.40 10.10 14.27
C GLY A 19 -55.95 8.77 14.89
N THR A 20 -55.17 8.84 15.97
CA THR A 20 -54.57 7.68 16.63
C THR A 20 -55.55 6.80 17.41
N SER A 21 -56.79 7.27 17.60
CA SER A 21 -57.82 6.59 18.38
C SER A 21 -58.88 5.88 17.53
N SER A 22 -58.80 6.02 16.20
CA SER A 22 -59.74 5.42 15.26
C SER A 22 -59.62 3.89 15.25
N ARG A 23 -60.74 3.20 15.07
CA ARG A 23 -60.79 1.74 15.00
C ARG A 23 -60.62 1.29 13.56
N ILE A 24 -59.91 0.19 13.38
CA ILE A 24 -59.81 -0.49 12.09
C ILE A 24 -61.17 -1.14 11.81
N ILE A 25 -61.81 -0.73 10.73
CA ILE A 25 -63.11 -1.26 10.29
C ILE A 25 -63.00 -2.18 9.08
N GLY A 26 -61.88 -2.10 8.35
CA GLY A 26 -61.67 -2.92 7.16
C GLY A 26 -60.20 -3.06 6.79
N VAL A 27 -59.91 -4.07 5.98
CA VAL A 27 -58.64 -4.22 5.28
C VAL A 27 -58.88 -3.79 3.84
N ILE A 28 -58.11 -2.82 3.34
CA ILE A 28 -58.19 -2.38 1.94
C ILE A 28 -57.25 -3.21 1.08
N ASP A 29 -55.97 -3.27 1.46
CA ASP A 29 -54.94 -3.98 0.69
C ASP A 29 -53.75 -4.33 1.59
N GLY A 30 -52.92 -5.26 1.11
CA GLY A 30 -51.70 -5.65 1.77
C GLY A 30 -50.78 -6.39 0.82
N GLY A 31 -49.48 -6.27 1.09
CA GLY A 31 -48.50 -6.93 0.25
C GLY A 31 -47.12 -6.98 0.87
N VAL A 32 -46.27 -7.78 0.23
CA VAL A 32 -44.85 -7.88 0.57
C VAL A 32 -44.02 -7.65 -0.69
N ARG A 33 -43.16 -6.65 -0.64
CA ARG A 33 -42.14 -6.43 -1.68
C ARG A 33 -40.85 -7.11 -1.27
N ILE A 34 -40.49 -8.19 -1.95
CA ILE A 34 -39.19 -8.86 -1.81
C ILE A 34 -38.18 -8.22 -2.76
N PHE A 35 -36.96 -7.97 -2.29
CA PHE A 35 -35.85 -7.47 -3.10
C PHE A 35 -34.55 -8.16 -2.72
N SER A 36 -33.58 -8.16 -3.64
CA SER A 36 -32.29 -8.80 -3.44
C SER A 36 -31.49 -8.12 -2.32
N ASP A 37 -30.80 -8.92 -1.50
CA ASP A 37 -29.81 -8.39 -0.56
C ASP A 37 -28.74 -7.62 -1.35
N GLY A 38 -28.41 -6.40 -0.90
CA GLY A 38 -27.37 -5.55 -1.49
C GLY A 38 -25.93 -6.04 -1.22
N ARG A 39 -25.79 -7.32 -0.90
CA ARG A 39 -24.57 -8.00 -0.48
C ARG A 39 -24.31 -9.20 -1.39
N ASP A 40 -23.05 -9.58 -1.48
CA ASP A 40 -22.66 -10.81 -2.16
C ASP A 40 -23.21 -12.04 -1.39
N PRO A 41 -23.89 -12.98 -2.06
CA PRO A 41 -24.56 -14.11 -1.39
C PRO A 41 -23.62 -15.04 -0.61
N LYS A 42 -22.34 -15.15 -1.02
CA LYS A 42 -21.37 -16.06 -0.39
C LYS A 42 -20.63 -15.40 0.77
N SER A 43 -20.08 -14.22 0.52
CA SER A 43 -19.23 -13.50 1.48
C SER A 43 -20.03 -12.61 2.43
N LYS A 44 -21.30 -12.32 2.12
CA LYS A 44 -22.16 -11.34 2.80
C LYS A 44 -21.55 -9.94 2.85
N ALA A 45 -20.51 -9.67 2.06
CA ALA A 45 -19.88 -8.36 1.95
C ALA A 45 -20.72 -7.45 1.05
N SER A 46 -20.59 -6.14 1.24
CA SER A 46 -21.24 -5.19 0.32
C SER A 46 -20.70 -5.38 -1.10
N LEU A 47 -21.58 -5.35 -2.10
CA LEU A 47 -21.22 -5.37 -3.53
C LEU A 47 -20.22 -4.24 -3.91
N ALA A 48 -20.16 -3.16 -3.12
CA ALA A 48 -19.22 -2.08 -3.33
C ALA A 48 -17.75 -2.44 -2.99
N VAL A 49 -17.51 -3.53 -2.23
CA VAL A 49 -16.16 -3.97 -1.82
C VAL A 49 -15.37 -4.44 -3.04
N ASP A 50 -15.92 -5.31 -3.87
CA ASP A 50 -15.24 -5.82 -5.05
C ASP A 50 -14.98 -4.71 -6.07
N ARG A 51 -15.97 -3.83 -6.26
CA ARG A 51 -15.80 -2.63 -7.10
C ARG A 51 -14.66 -1.75 -6.59
N ARG A 52 -14.53 -1.59 -5.27
CA ARG A 52 -13.45 -0.82 -4.64
C ARG A 52 -12.10 -1.49 -4.84
N ALA A 53 -12.00 -2.80 -4.63
CA ALA A 53 -10.78 -3.58 -4.82
C ALA A 53 -10.30 -3.52 -6.28
N ALA A 54 -11.18 -3.78 -7.24
CA ALA A 54 -10.88 -3.73 -8.67
C ALA A 54 -10.43 -2.32 -9.11
N ARG A 55 -11.11 -1.27 -8.61
CA ARG A 55 -10.70 0.13 -8.85
C ARG A 55 -9.32 0.44 -8.27
N ALA A 56 -9.01 -0.05 -7.07
CA ALA A 56 -7.70 0.15 -6.45
C ALA A 56 -6.58 -0.51 -7.25
N MET A 57 -6.78 -1.74 -7.73
CA MET A 57 -5.83 -2.45 -8.59
C MET A 57 -5.57 -1.71 -9.91
N ARG A 58 -6.63 -1.28 -10.59
CA ARG A 58 -6.52 -0.50 -11.84
C ARG A 58 -5.71 0.78 -11.64
N ARG A 59 -6.05 1.57 -10.59
CA ARG A 59 -5.31 2.79 -10.24
C ARG A 59 -3.84 2.52 -9.91
N ARG A 60 -3.55 1.42 -9.22
CA ARG A 60 -2.17 1.02 -8.88
C ARG A 60 -1.36 0.72 -10.14
N ARG A 61 -1.92 -0.07 -11.06
CA ARG A 61 -1.29 -0.43 -12.34
C ARG A 61 -1.04 0.79 -13.21
N ASP A 62 -2.06 1.62 -13.43
CA ASP A 62 -1.95 2.85 -14.22
C ASP A 62 -0.90 3.82 -13.64
N ARG A 63 -0.89 4.04 -12.33
CA ARG A 63 0.15 4.86 -11.67
C ARG A 63 1.55 4.25 -11.80
N TYR A 64 1.67 2.93 -11.75
CA TYR A 64 2.95 2.25 -11.98
C TYR A 64 3.45 2.47 -13.41
N LEU A 65 2.60 2.26 -14.41
CA LEU A 65 2.95 2.46 -15.82
C LEU A 65 3.36 3.90 -16.09
N ARG A 66 2.57 4.88 -15.61
CA ARG A 66 2.91 6.30 -15.75
C ARG A 66 4.25 6.63 -15.09
N ARG A 67 4.47 6.18 -13.85
CA ARG A 67 5.72 6.42 -13.13
C ARG A 67 6.92 5.82 -13.86
N ARG A 68 6.80 4.58 -14.34
CA ARG A 68 7.85 3.91 -15.12
C ARG A 68 8.14 4.67 -16.42
N ALA A 69 7.12 5.12 -17.14
CA ALA A 69 7.29 5.90 -18.37
C ALA A 69 7.97 7.26 -18.11
N THR A 70 7.54 7.99 -17.06
CA THR A 70 8.17 9.25 -16.67
C THR A 70 9.62 9.06 -16.28
N LEU A 71 9.95 8.02 -15.49
CA LEU A 71 11.33 7.71 -15.13
C LEU A 71 12.16 7.36 -16.38
N MET A 72 11.68 6.47 -17.25
CA MET A 72 12.39 6.11 -18.49
C MET A 72 12.70 7.34 -19.34
N LYS A 73 11.76 8.28 -19.47
CA LYS A 73 11.96 9.53 -20.20
C LYS A 73 13.07 10.39 -19.58
N VAL A 74 13.09 10.51 -18.25
CA VAL A 74 14.14 11.25 -17.52
C VAL A 74 15.50 10.59 -17.72
N LEU A 75 15.59 9.26 -17.52
CA LEU A 75 16.85 8.53 -17.67
C LEU A 75 17.40 8.60 -19.10
N ALA A 76 16.53 8.53 -20.11
CA ALA A 76 16.95 8.67 -21.51
C ALA A 76 17.48 10.07 -21.82
N LYS A 77 16.80 11.12 -21.32
CA LYS A 77 17.23 12.51 -21.51
C LYS A 77 18.60 12.78 -20.88
N THR A 78 18.94 12.10 -19.79
CA THR A 78 20.17 12.34 -19.01
C THR A 78 21.28 11.33 -19.30
N GLY A 79 21.15 10.51 -20.35
CA GLY A 79 22.17 9.51 -20.72
C GLY A 79 22.27 8.29 -19.79
N LEU A 80 21.40 8.18 -18.78
CA LEU A 80 21.32 7.03 -17.87
C LEU A 80 20.59 5.83 -18.49
N MET A 81 19.96 6.02 -19.64
CA MET A 81 19.33 4.95 -20.41
C MET A 81 19.49 5.28 -21.89
N PRO A 82 19.64 4.28 -22.77
CA PRO A 82 19.61 4.52 -24.21
C PRO A 82 18.29 5.18 -24.63
N SER A 83 18.37 6.15 -25.55
CA SER A 83 17.19 6.80 -26.14
C SER A 83 16.45 5.89 -27.11
N ASP A 84 17.15 4.95 -27.75
CA ASP A 84 16.53 3.91 -28.58
C ASP A 84 15.83 2.86 -27.67
N PRO A 85 14.51 2.64 -27.82
CA PRO A 85 13.80 1.59 -27.11
C PRO A 85 14.38 0.18 -27.29
N ARG A 86 15.01 -0.14 -28.43
CA ARG A 86 15.60 -1.46 -28.68
C ARG A 86 16.83 -1.70 -27.81
N GLU A 87 17.74 -0.73 -27.77
CA GLU A 87 18.93 -0.77 -26.90
C GLU A 87 18.54 -0.77 -25.41
N ALA A 88 17.56 0.06 -25.02
CA ALA A 88 17.05 0.08 -23.66
C ALA A 88 16.43 -1.27 -23.26
N LYS A 89 15.81 -1.98 -24.22
CA LYS A 89 15.27 -3.34 -24.00
C LYS A 89 16.38 -4.39 -23.86
N ALA A 90 17.49 -4.25 -24.57
CA ALA A 90 18.63 -5.18 -24.46
C ALA A 90 19.21 -5.21 -23.04
N LEU A 91 19.17 -4.08 -22.33
CA LEU A 91 19.61 -3.99 -20.92
C LEU A 91 18.74 -4.79 -19.94
N GLU A 92 17.58 -5.31 -20.38
CA GLU A 92 16.73 -6.14 -19.52
C GLU A 92 17.38 -7.47 -19.13
N VAL A 93 18.26 -7.99 -19.97
CA VAL A 93 19.01 -9.24 -19.75
C VAL A 93 19.98 -9.11 -18.58
N LEU A 94 20.46 -7.88 -18.30
CA LEU A 94 21.40 -7.63 -17.21
C LEU A 94 20.71 -7.83 -15.86
N ASP A 95 21.40 -8.57 -14.97
CA ASP A 95 20.95 -8.82 -13.61
C ASP A 95 21.00 -7.52 -12.78
N PRO A 96 19.84 -6.94 -12.42
CA PRO A 96 19.82 -5.68 -11.70
C PRO A 96 20.38 -5.81 -10.29
N TYR A 97 20.33 -6.98 -9.65
CA TYR A 97 20.88 -7.17 -8.29
C TYR A 97 22.40 -7.16 -8.33
N LYS A 98 22.99 -7.80 -9.33
CA LYS A 98 24.44 -7.76 -9.57
C LYS A 98 24.92 -6.33 -9.82
N LEU A 99 24.21 -5.57 -10.66
CA LEU A 99 24.53 -4.17 -10.91
C LEU A 99 24.41 -3.30 -9.63
N ARG A 100 23.33 -3.48 -8.86
CA ARG A 100 23.11 -2.74 -7.60
C ARG A 100 24.19 -3.02 -6.55
N ALA A 101 24.73 -4.24 -6.51
CA ALA A 101 25.84 -4.59 -5.61
C ALA A 101 27.17 -4.03 -6.11
N LYS A 102 27.52 -4.31 -7.38
CA LYS A 102 28.79 -3.87 -8.00
C LYS A 102 28.95 -2.34 -7.99
N GLY A 103 27.87 -1.60 -8.29
CA GLY A 103 27.91 -0.13 -8.30
C GLY A 103 28.18 0.53 -6.95
N LEU A 104 28.33 -0.21 -5.87
CA LEU A 104 28.80 0.32 -4.60
C LEU A 104 30.33 0.42 -4.54
N ASP A 105 31.03 -0.40 -5.33
CA ASP A 105 32.48 -0.56 -5.25
C ASP A 105 33.19 -0.10 -6.53
N GLU A 106 32.59 -0.35 -7.70
CA GLU A 106 33.15 -0.01 -9.01
C GLU A 106 32.26 0.97 -9.79
N SER A 107 32.89 1.69 -10.73
CA SER A 107 32.17 2.54 -11.68
C SER A 107 31.35 1.66 -12.64
N LEU A 108 30.06 1.96 -12.78
CA LEU A 108 29.19 1.30 -13.75
C LEU A 108 29.01 2.19 -14.98
N PRO A 109 28.92 1.61 -16.19
CA PRO A 109 28.40 2.34 -17.33
C PRO A 109 27.07 3.02 -16.99
N LEU A 110 26.89 4.29 -17.37
CA LEU A 110 25.72 5.09 -17.01
C LEU A 110 24.39 4.39 -17.34
N THR A 111 24.34 3.66 -18.45
CA THR A 111 23.19 2.86 -18.88
C THR A 111 22.90 1.66 -17.97
N HIS A 112 23.95 1.04 -17.42
CA HIS A 112 23.84 -0.03 -16.42
C HIS A 112 23.39 0.53 -15.06
N PHE A 113 23.88 1.71 -14.69
CA PHE A 113 23.41 2.40 -13.49
C PHE A 113 21.91 2.76 -13.62
N GLY A 114 21.47 3.31 -14.75
CA GLY A 114 20.05 3.55 -14.97
C GLY A 114 19.19 2.28 -15.02
N ARG A 115 19.73 1.14 -15.46
CA ARG A 115 19.06 -0.17 -15.32
C ARG A 115 18.86 -0.55 -13.84
N ALA A 116 19.85 -0.32 -12.98
CA ALA A 116 19.73 -0.53 -11.54
C ALA A 116 18.64 0.38 -10.92
N LEU A 117 18.61 1.67 -11.28
CA LEU A 117 17.61 2.64 -10.82
C LEU A 117 16.19 2.29 -11.32
N LEU A 118 16.06 1.87 -12.57
CA LEU A 118 14.79 1.41 -13.14
C LEU A 118 14.25 0.21 -12.37
N HIS A 119 15.11 -0.68 -11.88
CA HIS A 119 14.68 -1.82 -11.08
C HIS A 119 14.10 -1.40 -9.72
N LEU A 120 14.68 -0.38 -9.05
CA LEU A 120 14.11 0.20 -7.82
C LEU A 120 12.69 0.75 -8.05
N ASN A 121 12.42 1.35 -9.22
CA ASN A 121 11.09 1.83 -9.60
C ASN A 121 10.02 0.74 -9.68
N GLN A 122 10.41 -0.45 -10.15
CA GLN A 122 9.49 -1.59 -10.30
C GLN A 122 8.96 -2.07 -8.96
N ARG A 123 9.82 -2.11 -7.95
CA ARG A 123 9.53 -2.68 -6.63
C ARG A 123 10.04 -1.82 -5.49
N ARG A 124 9.55 -0.58 -5.42
CA ARG A 124 9.98 0.47 -4.47
C ARG A 124 9.65 0.27 -2.97
N GLY A 125 9.50 -0.97 -2.52
CA GLY A 125 9.20 -1.31 -1.12
C GLY A 125 7.82 -0.87 -0.62
N PHE A 126 7.41 -1.37 0.54
CA PHE A 126 6.17 -0.95 1.20
C PHE A 126 6.41 0.33 2.02
N LYS A 127 5.53 1.32 1.86
CA LYS A 127 5.54 2.52 2.70
C LYS A 127 4.38 2.39 3.69
N SER A 128 4.70 2.20 4.96
CA SER A 128 3.69 2.25 6.02
C SER A 128 3.08 3.66 6.03
N ASN A 129 1.75 3.74 5.99
CA ASN A 129 1.01 4.99 6.13
C ASN A 129 0.32 5.08 7.51
N ARG A 130 0.63 4.17 8.45
CA ARG A 130 0.02 4.15 9.77
C ARG A 130 0.72 5.14 10.70
N LYS A 131 -0.07 5.93 11.44
CA LYS A 131 0.40 6.77 12.55
C LYS A 131 0.26 6.08 13.92
N ALA A 132 -0.44 4.95 13.99
CA ALA A 132 -0.60 4.14 15.22
C ALA A 132 -0.74 2.63 14.89
N ASP A 133 -0.13 1.80 15.73
CA ASP A 133 -0.15 0.33 15.66
C ASP A 133 -1.48 -0.20 16.21
N ARG A 134 -2.56 -0.14 15.42
CA ARG A 134 -3.73 -0.99 15.69
C ARG A 134 -3.42 -2.39 15.13
N GLY A 135 -3.26 -3.34 16.05
CA GLY A 135 -2.88 -4.73 15.79
C GLY A 135 -3.81 -5.40 14.78
N ASP A 136 -3.34 -5.49 13.55
CA ASP A 136 -3.88 -6.38 12.52
C ASP A 136 -2.87 -7.52 12.33
N ASN A 137 -3.32 -8.76 12.26
CA ASN A 137 -2.45 -9.94 12.22
C ASN A 137 -1.46 -9.87 11.04
N GLU A 138 -1.87 -9.35 9.89
CA GLU A 138 -0.96 -9.15 8.75
C GLU A 138 0.07 -8.04 8.98
N SER A 139 -0.30 -6.99 9.72
CA SER A 139 0.64 -5.92 10.04
C SER A 139 1.76 -6.37 10.98
N GLY A 140 1.45 -7.27 11.93
CA GLY A 140 2.46 -7.92 12.76
C GLY A 140 3.45 -8.73 11.92
N LYS A 141 2.95 -9.59 11.03
CA LYS A 141 3.79 -10.41 10.14
C LYS A 141 4.73 -9.60 9.27
N ILE A 142 4.26 -8.46 8.74
CA ILE A 142 5.10 -7.55 7.95
C ILE A 142 6.19 -6.93 8.84
N LYS A 143 5.83 -6.42 10.02
CA LYS A 143 6.77 -5.80 10.97
C LYS A 143 7.86 -6.79 11.40
N ASP A 144 7.48 -8.03 11.71
CA ASP A 144 8.42 -9.08 12.10
C ASP A 144 9.35 -9.46 10.94
N ALA A 145 8.82 -9.57 9.72
CA ALA A 145 9.59 -9.87 8.53
C ALA A 145 10.52 -8.72 8.10
N THR A 146 10.15 -7.48 8.41
CA THR A 146 11.03 -6.32 8.25
C THR A 146 12.18 -6.38 9.25
N GLN A 147 11.93 -6.67 10.53
CA GLN A 147 13.00 -6.84 11.52
C GLN A 147 13.94 -7.99 11.14
N ARG A 148 13.40 -9.14 10.70
CA ARG A 148 14.23 -10.25 10.20
C ARG A 148 15.08 -9.86 9.01
N LEU A 149 14.58 -8.99 8.12
CA LEU A 149 15.37 -8.44 7.03
C LEU A 149 16.54 -7.59 7.55
N ASP A 150 16.29 -6.68 8.49
CA ASP A 150 17.32 -5.83 9.08
C ASP A 150 18.43 -6.68 9.72
N TRP A 151 18.07 -7.68 10.53
CA TRP A 151 19.01 -8.62 11.13
C TRP A 151 19.80 -9.41 10.08
N ALA A 152 19.12 -9.93 9.05
CA ALA A 152 19.78 -10.67 7.98
C ALA A 152 20.77 -9.81 7.18
N MET A 153 20.41 -8.55 6.90
CA MET A 153 21.32 -7.58 6.25
C MET A 153 22.54 -7.30 7.12
N HIS A 154 22.33 -7.10 8.43
CA HIS A 154 23.40 -6.87 9.40
C HIS A 154 24.36 -8.07 9.50
N HIS A 155 23.83 -9.29 9.66
CA HIS A 155 24.63 -10.51 9.72
C HIS A 155 25.40 -10.79 8.43
N ALA A 156 24.79 -10.52 7.27
CA ALA A 156 25.46 -10.63 5.98
C ALA A 156 26.46 -9.48 5.70
N LYS A 157 26.57 -8.50 6.61
CA LYS A 157 27.37 -7.27 6.44
C LYS A 157 27.05 -6.52 5.14
N ALA A 158 25.80 -6.61 4.68
CA ALA A 158 25.36 -5.94 3.47
C ALA A 158 25.01 -4.47 3.77
N ARG A 159 25.59 -3.54 3.00
CA ARG A 159 25.36 -2.10 3.11
C ARG A 159 23.98 -1.71 2.61
N THR A 160 23.50 -2.41 1.59
CA THR A 160 22.22 -2.12 0.93
C THR A 160 21.37 -3.37 0.73
N TYR A 161 20.07 -3.17 0.53
CA TYR A 161 19.14 -4.26 0.29
C TYR A 161 19.42 -5.00 -1.04
N GLY A 162 19.83 -4.27 -2.08
CA GLY A 162 20.27 -4.85 -3.36
C GLY A 162 21.49 -5.76 -3.23
N GLU A 163 22.48 -5.31 -2.47
CA GLU A 163 23.68 -6.09 -2.13
C GLU A 163 23.32 -7.35 -1.35
N PHE A 164 22.50 -7.23 -0.30
CA PHE A 164 22.00 -8.37 0.46
C PHE A 164 21.35 -9.43 -0.43
N LEU A 165 20.45 -9.01 -1.33
CA LEU A 165 19.80 -9.94 -2.25
C LEU A 165 20.76 -10.54 -3.28
N HIS A 166 21.82 -9.82 -3.67
CA HIS A 166 22.84 -10.36 -4.55
C HIS A 166 23.65 -11.44 -3.84
N VAL A 167 24.16 -11.15 -2.64
CA VAL A 167 24.91 -12.10 -1.80
C VAL A 167 24.05 -13.33 -1.48
N ARG A 168 22.80 -13.12 -1.06
CA ARG A 168 21.86 -14.20 -0.77
C ARG A 168 21.58 -15.12 -1.97
N ARG A 169 21.66 -14.62 -3.20
CA ARG A 169 21.52 -15.47 -4.40
C ARG A 169 22.79 -16.26 -4.71
N GLN A 170 23.96 -15.73 -4.34
CA GLN A 170 25.24 -16.40 -4.54
C GLN A 170 25.47 -17.53 -3.55
N THR A 171 24.80 -17.55 -2.40
CA THR A 171 24.90 -18.67 -1.44
C THR A 171 24.27 -19.97 -1.95
N ALA A 172 23.53 -19.93 -3.07
CA ALA A 172 22.97 -21.11 -3.69
C ALA A 172 24.07 -21.97 -4.33
N THR A 173 24.30 -23.17 -3.80
CA THR A 173 25.24 -24.14 -4.37
C THR A 173 24.73 -24.75 -5.67
N ASP A 174 23.40 -24.90 -5.81
CA ASP A 174 22.74 -25.43 -7.00
C ASP A 174 22.02 -24.29 -7.77
N PRO A 175 22.32 -24.09 -9.06
CA PRO A 175 21.61 -23.14 -9.92
C PRO A 175 20.09 -23.31 -10.00
N ARG A 176 19.56 -24.50 -9.69
CA ARG A 176 18.10 -24.76 -9.65
C ARG A 176 17.45 -24.29 -8.35
N HIS A 177 18.22 -24.14 -7.28
CA HIS A 177 17.74 -23.84 -5.93
C HIS A 177 18.20 -22.45 -5.45
N VAL A 178 18.03 -21.44 -6.31
CA VAL A 178 18.35 -20.05 -5.96
C VAL A 178 17.27 -19.46 -5.03
N PRO A 179 17.65 -18.90 -3.87
CA PRO A 179 16.70 -18.24 -2.98
C PRO A 179 15.88 -17.16 -3.69
N THR A 180 14.57 -17.15 -3.43
CA THR A 180 13.65 -16.17 -4.02
C THR A 180 13.97 -14.75 -3.56
N VAL A 181 14.10 -13.83 -4.51
CA VAL A 181 14.17 -12.38 -4.24
C VAL A 181 12.80 -11.74 -4.02
N ARG A 182 11.73 -12.50 -4.20
CA ARG A 182 10.36 -12.06 -3.98
C ARG A 182 9.91 -12.48 -2.59
N THR A 183 9.39 -11.53 -1.84
CA THR A 183 8.59 -11.77 -0.65
C THR A 183 7.38 -12.63 -1.02
N ARG A 184 7.26 -13.79 -0.39
CA ARG A 184 6.13 -14.71 -0.51
C ARG A 184 5.66 -15.05 0.89
N LEU A 185 4.36 -15.32 1.02
CA LEU A 185 3.86 -15.92 2.24
C LEU A 185 4.43 -17.34 2.30
N SER A 186 5.16 -17.63 3.37
CA SER A 186 5.77 -18.91 3.68
C SER A 186 5.41 -19.30 5.11
N VAL A 187 5.96 -20.39 5.58
CA VAL A 187 5.99 -20.69 7.01
C VAL A 187 7.10 -19.84 7.64
N ALA A 188 6.79 -19.13 8.72
CA ALA A 188 7.76 -18.41 9.52
C ALA A 188 7.51 -18.74 10.99
N SER A 189 8.56 -19.15 11.71
CA SER A 189 8.46 -19.39 13.14
C SER A 189 8.40 -18.05 13.88
N ARG A 190 7.42 -17.91 14.78
CA ARG A 190 7.20 -16.68 15.57
C ARG A 190 7.75 -16.87 16.98
N GLY A 191 9.08 -16.85 17.11
CA GLY A 191 9.80 -17.07 18.37
C GLY A 191 10.88 -18.14 18.24
N GLY A 192 11.59 -18.46 19.32
CA GLY A 192 12.71 -19.40 19.35
C GLY A 192 12.37 -20.85 18.95
N PRO A 193 13.20 -21.84 19.32
CA PRO A 193 13.08 -23.23 18.87
C PRO A 193 11.69 -23.87 19.06
N ASP A 194 10.92 -23.42 20.06
CA ASP A 194 9.61 -23.97 20.43
C ASP A 194 8.40 -23.15 19.92
N ALA A 195 8.62 -22.16 19.06
CA ALA A 195 7.53 -21.34 18.55
C ALA A 195 6.71 -22.05 17.46
N LYS A 196 5.39 -21.86 17.51
CA LYS A 196 4.47 -22.40 16.50
C LYS A 196 4.81 -21.83 15.13
N GLU A 197 4.93 -22.73 14.16
CA GLU A 197 5.01 -22.41 12.75
C GLU A 197 3.71 -21.72 12.31
N GLU A 198 3.82 -20.46 11.89
CA GLU A 198 2.68 -19.68 11.41
C GLU A 198 2.94 -19.14 10.01
N ALA A 199 1.86 -18.86 9.28
CA ALA A 199 1.97 -18.22 7.97
C ALA A 199 2.54 -16.81 8.13
N GLY A 200 3.73 -16.56 7.59
CA GLY A 200 4.44 -15.29 7.66
C GLY A 200 5.25 -15.01 6.38
N TYR A 201 6.02 -13.95 6.38
CA TYR A 201 6.94 -13.64 5.28
C TYR A 201 8.36 -13.92 5.74
N ASP A 202 9.19 -14.54 4.91
CA ASP A 202 10.63 -14.73 5.19
C ASP A 202 11.31 -13.37 5.47
N PHE A 203 11.17 -12.43 4.53
CA PHE A 203 11.60 -11.04 4.68
C PHE A 203 10.64 -10.09 3.97
N TYR A 204 10.54 -8.86 4.48
CA TYR A 204 9.64 -7.85 3.90
C TYR A 204 10.31 -6.46 3.85
N PRO A 205 10.74 -5.98 2.66
CA PRO A 205 11.43 -4.71 2.53
C PRO A 205 10.47 -3.51 2.61
N GLU A 206 10.72 -2.65 3.59
CA GLU A 206 10.11 -1.31 3.62
C GLU A 206 10.76 -0.36 2.63
N ARG A 207 10.06 0.73 2.33
CA ARG A 207 10.54 1.77 1.43
C ARG A 207 11.86 2.40 1.89
N ARG A 208 12.10 2.52 3.20
CA ARG A 208 13.37 3.05 3.74
C ARG A 208 14.60 2.29 3.23
N HIS A 209 14.52 0.96 3.09
CA HIS A 209 15.65 0.16 2.63
C HIS A 209 16.05 0.52 1.20
N LEU A 210 15.05 0.81 0.36
CA LEU A 210 15.27 1.15 -1.04
C LEU A 210 15.62 2.63 -1.23
N GLU A 211 15.08 3.52 -0.41
CA GLU A 211 15.48 4.93 -0.37
C GLU A 211 16.95 5.05 0.08
N GLN A 212 17.33 4.36 1.17
CA GLN A 212 18.72 4.30 1.63
C GLN A 212 19.66 3.74 0.56
N GLU A 213 19.27 2.63 -0.07
CA GLU A 213 20.04 2.05 -1.15
C GLU A 213 20.20 2.99 -2.34
N PHE A 214 19.13 3.69 -2.74
CA PHE A 214 19.20 4.68 -3.81
C PHE A 214 20.26 5.74 -3.50
N HIS A 215 20.22 6.32 -2.30
CA HIS A 215 21.18 7.36 -1.92
C HIS A 215 22.61 6.82 -1.84
N THR A 216 22.79 5.62 -1.28
CA THR A 216 24.12 5.01 -1.14
C THR A 216 24.71 4.68 -2.51
N LEU A 217 23.91 4.11 -3.41
CA LEU A 217 24.32 3.79 -4.77
C LEU A 217 24.59 5.05 -5.61
N TRP A 218 23.75 6.08 -5.47
CA TRP A 218 23.97 7.37 -6.13
C TRP A 218 25.28 8.01 -5.67
N ALA A 219 25.51 8.09 -4.36
CA ALA A 219 26.73 8.66 -3.79
C ALA A 219 27.98 7.91 -4.26
N ALA A 220 27.93 6.57 -4.34
CA ALA A 220 29.04 5.77 -4.86
C ALA A 220 29.35 6.10 -6.33
N GLN A 221 28.31 6.19 -7.18
CA GLN A 221 28.49 6.45 -8.61
C GLN A 221 28.85 7.91 -8.92
N ALA A 222 28.35 8.87 -8.15
CA ALA A 222 28.65 10.30 -8.32
C ALA A 222 30.15 10.62 -8.13
N ARG A 223 30.90 9.76 -7.44
CA ARG A 223 32.37 9.88 -7.32
C ARG A 223 33.10 9.68 -8.65
N PHE A 224 32.49 8.94 -9.58
CA PHE A 224 33.07 8.63 -10.89
C PHE A 224 32.52 9.50 -12.01
N TYR A 225 31.31 10.05 -11.83
CA TYR A 225 30.59 10.79 -12.87
C TYR A 225 30.12 12.16 -12.34
N PRO A 226 30.82 13.26 -12.71
CA PRO A 226 30.44 14.62 -12.31
C PRO A 226 29.04 15.04 -12.77
N ASP A 227 28.55 14.45 -13.87
CA ASP A 227 27.22 14.73 -14.43
C ASP A 227 26.06 14.25 -13.52
N LEU A 228 26.36 13.43 -12.50
CA LEU A 228 25.38 12.98 -11.50
C LEU A 228 25.16 14.03 -10.41
N THR A 229 24.58 15.16 -10.80
CA THR A 229 24.29 16.28 -9.91
C THR A 229 23.21 15.96 -8.87
N ASP A 230 23.17 16.74 -7.78
CA ASP A 230 22.15 16.63 -6.74
C ASP A 230 20.73 16.95 -7.26
N ASP A 231 20.60 17.89 -8.19
CA ASP A 231 19.31 18.18 -8.83
C ASP A 231 18.78 16.97 -9.62
N LEU A 232 19.68 16.28 -10.34
CA LEU A 232 19.32 15.07 -11.06
C LEU A 232 18.98 13.93 -10.10
N ARG A 233 19.74 13.78 -9.02
CA ARG A 233 19.46 12.83 -7.93
C ARG A 233 18.05 13.00 -7.40
N ASP A 234 17.70 14.22 -7.03
CA ASP A 234 16.42 14.53 -6.38
C ASP A 234 15.25 14.36 -7.36
N LEU A 235 15.45 14.75 -8.62
CA LEU A 235 14.48 14.49 -9.70
C LEU A 235 14.23 12.99 -9.88
N VAL A 236 15.30 12.18 -9.99
CA VAL A 236 15.18 10.74 -10.19
C VAL A 236 14.57 10.07 -8.94
N PHE A 237 14.98 10.47 -7.74
CA PHE A 237 14.42 10.01 -6.48
C PHE A 237 12.92 10.24 -6.43
N GLU A 238 12.47 11.47 -6.74
CA GLU A 238 11.07 11.84 -6.79
C GLU A 238 10.31 10.95 -7.79
N LYS A 239 10.85 10.74 -9.00
CA LYS A 239 10.20 9.86 -10.00
C LYS A 239 10.13 8.40 -9.56
N ILE A 240 11.03 7.91 -8.72
CA ILE A 240 10.98 6.54 -8.18
C ILE A 240 10.00 6.45 -7.00
N PHE A 241 10.12 7.32 -6.01
CA PHE A 241 9.50 7.13 -4.70
C PHE A 241 8.22 7.94 -4.46
N TYR A 242 7.90 8.91 -5.33
CA TYR A 242 6.70 9.74 -5.18
C TYR A 242 5.42 8.91 -5.01
N GLN A 243 4.66 9.23 -3.98
CA GLN A 243 3.37 8.62 -3.67
C GLN A 243 2.38 9.74 -3.40
N ARG A 244 1.24 9.71 -4.10
CA ARG A 244 0.16 10.66 -3.88
C ARG A 244 -0.30 10.59 -2.41
N PRO A 245 -0.64 11.73 -1.80
CA PRO A 245 -1.20 11.77 -0.45
C PRO A 245 -2.51 10.95 -0.39
N LEU A 246 -2.86 10.55 0.83
CA LEU A 246 -4.16 9.92 1.07
C LEU A 246 -5.26 10.93 0.77
N LYS A 247 -6.38 10.43 0.25
CA LYS A 247 -7.54 11.29 0.02
C LYS A 247 -8.13 11.67 1.39
N GLU A 248 -8.38 12.96 1.58
CA GLU A 248 -9.05 13.45 2.78
C GLU A 248 -10.45 12.84 2.90
N PRO A 249 -10.82 12.37 4.10
CA PRO A 249 -12.17 11.89 4.35
C PRO A 249 -13.14 13.08 4.30
N LYS A 250 -14.32 12.89 3.68
CA LYS A 250 -15.39 13.89 3.77
C LYS A 250 -15.94 13.88 5.19
N ILE A 251 -15.95 15.04 5.84
CA ILE A 251 -16.48 15.22 7.18
C ILE A 251 -17.99 15.50 7.06
N GLY A 252 -18.80 15.00 8.00
CA GLY A 252 -20.23 15.28 8.04
C GLY A 252 -20.53 16.71 8.52
N LEU A 253 -21.76 17.16 8.32
CA LEU A 253 -22.22 18.48 8.78
C LEU A 253 -22.54 18.48 10.27
N CYS A 254 -22.42 19.64 10.91
CA CYS A 254 -22.82 19.87 12.29
C CYS A 254 -24.31 19.53 12.51
N LEU A 255 -24.67 19.13 13.73
CA LEU A 255 -26.06 18.82 14.07
C LEU A 255 -26.93 20.09 14.15
N PHE A 256 -26.33 21.21 14.54
CA PHE A 256 -27.03 22.48 14.80
C PHE A 256 -26.82 23.52 13.70
N THR A 257 -25.72 23.42 12.95
CA THR A 257 -25.38 24.32 11.84
C THR A 257 -25.19 23.51 10.56
N SER A 258 -25.48 24.09 9.40
CA SER A 258 -25.21 23.46 8.09
C SER A 258 -23.73 23.47 7.70
N GLU A 259 -22.84 23.77 8.65
CA GLU A 259 -21.39 23.86 8.45
C GLU A 259 -20.72 22.51 8.66
N GLU A 260 -19.50 22.34 8.16
CA GLU A 260 -18.73 21.11 8.37
C GLU A 260 -18.39 20.95 9.87
N ARG A 261 -18.49 19.73 10.39
CA ARG A 261 -18.11 19.47 11.79
C ARG A 261 -16.63 19.78 12.00
N LEU A 262 -16.34 20.56 13.03
CA LEU A 262 -14.98 20.66 13.55
C LEU A 262 -14.50 19.28 14.00
N THR A 263 -13.26 18.95 13.67
CA THR A 263 -12.67 17.68 14.10
C THR A 263 -12.58 17.64 15.63
N CYS A 264 -12.73 16.45 16.20
CA CYS A 264 -12.59 16.19 17.66
C CYS A 264 -11.21 16.61 18.24
N LEU A 265 -10.25 17.03 17.40
CA LEU A 265 -8.92 17.48 17.79
C LEU A 265 -8.71 18.98 17.61
N TYR A 266 -9.78 19.76 17.39
CA TYR A 266 -9.66 21.21 17.37
C TYR A 266 -9.21 21.68 18.76
N GLN A 267 -7.94 22.10 18.86
CA GLN A 267 -7.23 22.47 20.09
C GLN A 267 -7.81 23.70 20.82
N GLY A 268 -8.93 24.25 20.33
CA GLY A 268 -9.61 25.42 20.89
C GLY A 268 -10.97 25.14 21.54
N ILE A 269 -11.42 23.88 21.66
CA ILE A 269 -12.67 23.56 22.37
C ILE A 269 -12.33 23.19 23.82
N PRO A 270 -12.81 23.94 24.83
CA PRO A 270 -12.58 23.61 26.22
C PRO A 270 -13.17 22.23 26.56
N GLU A 271 -12.38 21.39 27.24
CA GLU A 271 -12.73 20.03 27.64
C GLU A 271 -14.05 19.94 28.44
N GLY A 272 -14.50 21.05 29.04
CA GLY A 272 -15.74 21.14 29.83
C GLY A 272 -17.02 20.79 29.06
N SER A 273 -17.03 20.91 27.72
CA SER A 273 -18.19 20.51 26.90
C SER A 273 -18.33 18.98 26.73
N ARG A 274 -17.27 18.21 26.99
CA ARG A 274 -17.29 16.73 26.92
C ARG A 274 -17.68 16.05 28.23
N THR A 275 -17.45 16.72 29.36
CA THR A 275 -17.67 16.15 30.69
C THR A 275 -19.08 16.40 31.23
N GLN A 276 -19.74 17.50 30.87
CA GLN A 276 -21.11 17.78 31.33
C GLN A 276 -22.15 16.80 30.78
N SER A 277 -21.96 16.25 29.58
CA SER A 277 -22.88 15.25 28.99
C SER A 277 -22.75 13.85 29.61
N ARG A 278 -21.73 13.61 30.45
CA ARG A 278 -21.56 12.35 31.20
C ARG A 278 -22.14 12.39 32.62
N LEU A 279 -22.53 13.57 33.11
CA LEU A 279 -23.07 13.76 34.46
C LEU A 279 -24.60 13.77 34.50
N VAL A 280 -25.27 13.58 33.36
CA VAL A 280 -26.73 13.44 33.26
C VAL A 280 -27.03 12.15 32.50
N ALA A 281 -26.76 11.02 33.14
CA ALA A 281 -27.26 9.68 32.78
C ALA A 281 -27.38 8.86 34.06
#